data_AF-A0A938Y3Z7-F1
#
_entry.id   AF-A0A938Y3Z7-F1
#
_cell.length_a   1.000
_cell.length_b   1.000
_cell.length_c   1.000
_cell.angle_alpha   90.00
_cell.angle_beta   90.00
_cell.angle_gamma   90.00
#
_symmetry.space_group_name_H-M   'P 1'
#
loop_
_entity.id
_entity.type
_entity.pdbx_description
1 polymer ?
#
loop_
_entity_poly.entity_id
_entity_poly.type
_entity_poly.pdbx_seq_one_letter_code
_entity_poly.pdbx_strand_id
1 'polypeptide(L)'
;MDNATDRVVIGVDPHKLSPTIEVIDQNEKKLGTGRFTTDQAGYKAMRTYASAWPERVWAVEGANGAGRPLAQRLLAAGENVVDVPAKLAARVRLFDTGHNRKTDALDAHSVAVVAVRTANLRVLKLDGELEALRMLTDRREALTRHRVQTACRLQALLAELLPGQGKRDITTGQAKAMLATVRPRDVAGKTRRRIAVEELAELIAVDAKIKKATAGCC
;
A
#
# COMPACT_ATOMS: atom_id res chain seq x y z
N MET A 1 -30.57 31.99 -16.46
CA MET A 1 -30.54 30.52 -16.23
C MET A 1 -29.08 30.18 -16.16
N ASP A 2 -28.54 30.28 -14.95
CA ASP A 2 -27.10 30.39 -14.72
C ASP A 2 -26.51 28.99 -14.77
N ASN A 3 -25.93 28.64 -15.90
CA ASN A 3 -25.16 27.43 -16.07
C ASN A 3 -23.79 27.65 -15.43
N ALA A 4 -23.75 27.66 -14.10
CA ALA A 4 -22.53 27.29 -13.40
C ALA A 4 -22.16 25.91 -13.95
N THR A 5 -21.05 25.81 -14.66
CA THR A 5 -20.48 24.55 -15.10
C THR A 5 -20.29 23.68 -13.85
N ASP A 6 -21.25 22.81 -13.57
CA ASP A 6 -21.34 22.12 -12.29
C ASP A 6 -20.11 21.23 -12.12
N ARG A 7 -19.16 21.71 -11.30
CA ARG A 7 -17.93 21.02 -10.97
C ARG A 7 -18.28 19.64 -10.43
N VAL A 8 -17.76 18.59 -11.06
CA VAL A 8 -18.03 17.21 -10.63
C VAL A 8 -16.88 16.64 -9.80
N VAL A 9 -17.23 15.67 -8.96
CA VAL A 9 -16.27 14.81 -8.27
C VAL A 9 -16.33 13.42 -8.89
N ILE A 10 -15.16 12.88 -9.24
CA ILE A 10 -14.99 11.52 -9.72
C ILE A 10 -14.36 10.70 -8.61
N GLY A 11 -15.17 9.96 -7.86
CA GLY A 11 -14.70 9.03 -6.84
C GLY A 11 -14.13 7.77 -7.49
N VAL A 12 -12.99 7.32 -6.98
CA VAL A 12 -12.29 6.13 -7.49
C VAL A 12 -12.02 5.15 -6.37
N ASP A 13 -12.52 3.93 -6.55
CA ASP A 13 -12.05 2.75 -5.83
C ASP A 13 -10.94 2.07 -6.65
N PRO A 14 -9.69 2.10 -6.19
CA PRO A 14 -8.53 1.56 -6.91
C PRO A 14 -8.37 0.03 -6.78
N HIS A 15 -9.44 -0.73 -6.50
CA HIS A 15 -9.38 -2.17 -6.29
C HIS A 15 -8.55 -2.90 -7.37
N LYS A 16 -7.73 -3.88 -6.92
CA LYS A 16 -6.49 -4.38 -7.53
C LYS A 16 -6.52 -4.82 -9.01
N LEU A 17 -7.69 -4.97 -9.62
CA LEU A 17 -7.84 -5.50 -10.99
C LEU A 17 -8.68 -4.63 -11.92
N SER A 18 -9.41 -3.66 -11.39
CA SER A 18 -10.28 -2.81 -12.19
C SER A 18 -10.73 -1.59 -11.41
N PRO A 19 -10.18 -0.39 -11.65
CA PRO A 19 -10.69 0.82 -11.05
C PRO A 19 -12.16 1.01 -11.42
N THR A 20 -12.99 1.16 -10.40
CA THR A 20 -14.38 1.59 -10.55
C THR A 20 -14.45 3.05 -10.20
N ILE A 21 -15.12 3.83 -11.06
CA ILE A 21 -15.33 5.25 -10.85
C ILE A 21 -16.81 5.56 -10.78
N GLU A 22 -17.13 6.57 -10.00
CA GLU A 22 -18.43 7.21 -10.01
C GLU A 22 -18.28 8.73 -10.11
N VAL A 23 -19.10 9.33 -10.96
CA VAL A 23 -19.15 10.78 -11.17
C VAL A 23 -20.40 11.32 -10.47
N ILE A 24 -20.21 12.26 -9.56
CA ILE A 24 -21.30 12.95 -8.85
C ILE A 24 -21.13 14.47 -8.94
N ASP A 25 -22.23 15.21 -8.86
CA ASP A 25 -22.21 16.66 -8.72
C ASP A 25 -22.03 17.11 -7.25
N GLN A 26 -22.06 18.43 -7.01
CA GLN A 26 -21.94 19.02 -5.67
C GLN A 26 -23.13 18.70 -4.75
N ASN A 27 -24.27 18.27 -5.31
CA ASN A 27 -25.46 17.84 -4.58
C ASN A 27 -25.49 16.31 -4.38
N GLU A 28 -24.37 15.64 -4.65
CA GLU A 28 -24.21 14.18 -4.57
C GLU A 28 -25.09 13.40 -5.56
N LYS A 29 -25.62 14.07 -6.59
CA LYS A 29 -26.36 13.41 -7.65
C LYS A 29 -25.40 12.66 -8.56
N LYS A 30 -25.65 11.36 -8.72
CA LYS A 30 -24.93 10.51 -9.66
C LYS A 30 -25.17 10.93 -11.11
N LEU A 31 -24.09 11.20 -11.83
CA LEU A 31 -24.07 11.58 -13.24
C LEU A 31 -23.54 10.47 -14.15
N GLY A 32 -22.73 9.56 -13.61
CA GLY A 32 -22.14 8.48 -14.38
C GLY A 32 -21.34 7.49 -13.55
N THR A 33 -21.07 6.32 -14.11
CA THR A 33 -20.19 5.29 -13.55
C THR A 33 -19.43 4.58 -14.64
N GLY A 34 -18.25 4.05 -14.31
CA GLY A 34 -17.50 3.20 -15.21
C GLY A 34 -16.59 2.24 -14.46
N ARG A 35 -16.31 1.10 -15.08
CA ARG A 35 -15.32 0.13 -14.60
C ARG A 35 -14.31 -0.08 -15.71
N PHE A 36 -13.04 0.09 -15.39
CA PHE A 36 -11.95 0.07 -16.36
C PHE A 36 -10.90 -0.96 -15.96
N THR A 37 -10.09 -1.41 -16.91
CA THR A 37 -8.91 -2.24 -16.64
C THR A 37 -7.75 -1.38 -16.14
N THR A 38 -6.80 -2.00 -15.43
CA THR A 38 -5.63 -1.29 -14.86
C THR A 38 -4.52 -1.01 -15.88
N ASP A 39 -4.63 -1.58 -17.08
CA ASP A 39 -3.65 -1.45 -18.16
C ASP A 39 -3.69 -0.07 -18.85
N GLN A 40 -2.83 0.13 -19.85
CA GLN A 40 -2.73 1.41 -20.55
C GLN A 40 -4.00 1.73 -21.36
N ALA A 41 -4.63 0.71 -21.95
CA ALA A 41 -5.87 0.87 -22.71
C ALA A 41 -7.05 1.26 -21.80
N GLY A 42 -7.21 0.56 -20.66
CA GLY A 42 -8.23 0.86 -19.66
C GLY A 42 -8.09 2.26 -19.07
N TYR A 43 -6.86 2.67 -18.76
CA TYR A 43 -6.59 4.03 -18.28
C TYR A 43 -6.94 5.10 -19.33
N LYS A 44 -6.59 4.88 -20.60
CA LYS A 44 -6.96 5.79 -21.69
C LYS A 44 -8.48 5.90 -21.83
N ALA A 45 -9.18 4.76 -21.79
CA ALA A 45 -10.64 4.73 -21.84
C ALA A 45 -11.28 5.47 -20.66
N MET A 46 -10.74 5.31 -19.44
CA MET A 46 -11.19 6.02 -18.24
C MET A 46 -11.05 7.54 -18.38
N ARG A 47 -9.91 7.99 -18.90
CA ARG A 47 -9.64 9.41 -19.18
C ARG A 47 -10.56 9.98 -20.26
N THR A 48 -10.81 9.24 -21.33
CA THR A 48 -11.75 9.64 -22.39
C THR A 48 -13.19 9.70 -21.87
N TYR A 49 -13.59 8.75 -21.02
CA TYR A 49 -14.91 8.81 -20.38
C TYR A 49 -15.05 10.06 -19.50
N ALA A 50 -14.04 10.33 -18.67
CA ALA A 50 -14.04 11.49 -17.79
C ALA A 50 -13.96 12.85 -18.52
N SER A 51 -13.54 12.89 -19.79
CA SER A 51 -13.47 14.15 -20.54
C SER A 51 -14.83 14.75 -20.87
N ALA A 52 -15.93 14.01 -20.67
CA ALA A 52 -17.29 14.57 -20.73
C ALA A 52 -17.55 15.65 -19.68
N TRP A 53 -16.73 15.72 -18.62
CA TRP A 53 -16.80 16.73 -17.57
C TRP A 53 -15.51 17.55 -17.51
N PRO A 54 -15.46 18.74 -18.14
CA PRO A 54 -14.26 19.58 -18.19
C PRO A 54 -13.80 20.05 -16.80
N GLU A 55 -14.75 20.45 -15.94
CA GLU A 55 -14.50 20.84 -14.56
C GLU A 55 -14.68 19.64 -13.62
N ARG A 56 -13.60 18.90 -13.39
CA ARG A 56 -13.61 17.68 -12.57
C ARG A 56 -12.51 17.65 -11.52
N VAL A 57 -12.78 16.98 -10.41
CA VAL A 57 -11.80 16.62 -9.38
C VAL A 57 -11.83 15.11 -9.20
N TRP A 58 -10.67 14.48 -9.19
CA TRP A 58 -10.53 13.06 -8.89
C TRP A 58 -10.36 12.86 -7.40
N ALA A 59 -11.26 12.12 -6.79
CA ALA A 59 -11.17 11.67 -5.41
C ALA A 59 -10.68 10.22 -5.42
N VAL A 60 -9.44 10.01 -5.01
CA VAL A 60 -8.81 8.68 -5.04
C VAL A 60 -8.70 8.13 -3.63
N GLU A 61 -9.24 6.93 -3.39
CA GLU A 61 -9.10 6.28 -2.09
C GLU A 61 -7.64 5.88 -1.83
N GLY A 62 -7.09 6.33 -0.69
CA GLY A 62 -5.79 5.88 -0.20
C GLY A 62 -4.67 6.11 -1.23
N ALA A 63 -4.50 7.35 -1.69
CA ALA A 63 -3.50 7.74 -2.67
C ALA A 63 -2.05 7.62 -2.17
N ASN A 64 -1.83 7.38 -0.87
CA ASN A 64 -0.54 6.95 -0.32
C ASN A 64 -0.34 5.42 -0.31
N GLY A 65 -1.41 4.65 -0.54
CA GLY A 65 -1.44 3.18 -0.53
C GLY A 65 -1.87 2.60 -1.88
N ALA A 66 -2.99 1.87 -1.90
CA ALA A 66 -3.46 1.16 -3.09
C ALA A 66 -3.83 2.08 -4.27
N GLY A 67 -4.37 3.28 -4.00
CA GLY A 67 -4.74 4.25 -5.03
C GLY A 67 -3.58 5.01 -5.65
N ARG A 68 -2.37 4.87 -5.08
CA ARG A 68 -1.21 5.66 -5.47
C ARG A 68 -0.85 5.57 -6.95
N PRO A 69 -0.72 4.38 -7.57
CA PRO A 69 -0.28 4.29 -8.97
C PRO A 69 -1.24 5.03 -9.91
N LEU A 70 -2.54 5.01 -9.60
CA LEU A 70 -3.53 5.73 -10.38
C LEU A 70 -3.46 7.24 -10.13
N ALA A 71 -3.38 7.67 -8.87
CA ALA A 71 -3.24 9.07 -8.51
C ALA A 71 -2.03 9.73 -9.20
N GLN A 72 -0.88 9.04 -9.25
CA GLN A 72 0.31 9.55 -9.93
C GLN A 72 0.12 9.71 -11.43
N ARG A 73 -0.53 8.75 -12.10
CA ARG A 73 -0.83 8.84 -13.53
C ARG A 73 -1.78 9.99 -13.84
N LEU A 74 -2.78 10.21 -12.98
CA LEU A 74 -3.72 11.33 -13.11
C LEU A 74 -3.00 12.67 -12.93
N LEU A 75 -2.15 12.81 -11.91
CA LEU A 75 -1.34 14.01 -11.67
C LEU A 75 -0.39 14.29 -12.84
N ALA A 76 0.32 13.26 -13.34
CA ALA A 76 1.21 13.39 -14.49
C ALA A 76 0.47 13.80 -15.78
N ALA A 77 -0.83 13.51 -15.85
CA ALA A 77 -1.69 13.89 -16.96
C ALA A 77 -2.46 15.21 -16.71
N GLY A 78 -2.05 15.99 -15.70
CA GLY A 78 -2.55 17.34 -15.41
C GLY A 78 -3.89 17.39 -14.68
N GLU A 79 -4.36 16.28 -14.10
CA GLU A 79 -5.64 16.26 -13.38
C GLU A 79 -5.52 16.82 -11.95
N ASN A 80 -6.62 17.36 -11.46
CA ASN A 80 -6.77 17.73 -10.06
C ASN A 80 -7.15 16.48 -9.24
N VAL A 81 -6.28 16.08 -8.31
CA VAL A 81 -6.48 14.86 -7.51
C VAL A 81 -6.46 15.19 -6.01
N VAL A 82 -7.42 14.65 -5.27
CA VAL A 82 -7.48 14.68 -3.81
C VAL A 82 -7.38 13.26 -3.25
N ASP A 83 -6.68 13.11 -2.14
CA ASP A 83 -6.59 11.85 -1.39
C ASP A 83 -7.80 11.71 -0.45
N VAL A 84 -8.53 10.60 -0.59
CA VAL A 84 -9.61 10.21 0.32
C VAL A 84 -9.09 9.12 1.25
N PRO A 85 -8.96 9.38 2.57
CA PRO A 85 -8.58 8.34 3.52
C PRO A 85 -9.61 7.20 3.54
N ALA A 86 -9.14 5.95 3.42
CA ALA A 86 -9.99 4.75 3.43
C ALA A 86 -10.93 4.68 4.66
N LYS A 87 -10.49 5.20 5.80
CA LYS A 87 -11.31 5.27 7.04
C LYS A 87 -12.55 6.16 6.89
N LEU A 88 -12.46 7.25 6.13
CA LEU A 88 -13.60 8.15 5.87
C LEU A 88 -14.57 7.51 4.88
N ALA A 89 -14.05 6.91 3.79
CA ALA A 89 -14.86 6.19 2.83
C ALA A 89 -15.63 5.03 3.50
N ALA A 90 -14.95 4.25 4.35
CA ALA A 90 -15.58 3.17 5.11
C ALA A 90 -16.70 3.67 6.05
N ARG A 91 -16.58 4.87 6.62
CA ARG A 91 -17.64 5.45 7.47
C ARG A 91 -18.90 5.76 6.67
N VAL A 92 -18.77 6.30 5.47
CA VAL A 92 -19.94 6.54 4.59
C VAL A 92 -20.61 5.22 4.22
N ARG A 93 -19.83 4.19 3.85
CA ARG A 93 -20.35 2.84 3.56
C ARG A 93 -21.19 2.25 4.71
N LEU A 94 -20.78 2.50 5.95
CA LEU A 94 -21.50 2.02 7.14
C LEU A 94 -22.85 2.70 7.38
N PHE A 95 -23.05 3.92 6.89
CA PHE A 95 -24.33 4.62 7.00
C PHE A 95 -25.25 4.37 5.80
N ASP A 96 -24.70 3.89 4.68
CA ASP A 96 -25.41 3.65 3.43
C ASP A 96 -25.94 2.21 3.31
N THR A 97 -26.45 1.63 4.41
CA THR A 97 -26.77 0.19 4.55
C THR A 97 -28.02 -0.28 3.78
N GLY A 98 -28.21 0.21 2.55
CA GLY A 98 -29.05 -0.40 1.52
C GLY A 98 -28.27 -1.48 0.76
N HIS A 99 -28.53 -2.74 1.09
CA HIS A 99 -28.12 -3.97 0.38
C HIS A 99 -26.70 -4.54 0.59
N ASN A 100 -26.73 -5.77 1.11
CA ASN A 100 -25.65 -6.62 1.61
C ASN A 100 -24.74 -7.22 0.50
N ARG A 101 -24.26 -6.41 -0.45
CA ARG A 101 -23.14 -6.79 -1.33
C ARG A 101 -22.13 -5.67 -1.40
N LYS A 102 -20.96 -5.90 -0.81
CA LYS A 102 -19.74 -5.14 -1.06
C LYS A 102 -19.47 -5.17 -2.58
N THR A 103 -19.76 -4.06 -3.25
CA THR A 103 -19.51 -3.90 -4.69
C THR A 103 -18.56 -2.73 -4.89
N ASP A 104 -17.62 -2.86 -5.82
CA ASP A 104 -16.67 -1.81 -6.20
C ASP A 104 -17.38 -0.46 -6.52
N ALA A 105 -18.67 -0.50 -6.90
CA ALA A 105 -19.51 0.68 -7.14
C ALA A 105 -19.89 1.45 -5.86
N LEU A 106 -20.24 0.75 -4.78
CA LEU A 106 -20.52 1.38 -3.48
C LEU A 106 -19.25 2.01 -2.90
N ASP A 107 -18.12 1.36 -3.15
CA ASP A 107 -16.82 1.82 -2.73
C ASP A 107 -16.46 3.14 -3.45
N ALA A 108 -16.66 3.21 -4.77
CA ALA A 108 -16.49 4.44 -5.56
C ALA A 108 -17.47 5.56 -5.17
N HIS A 109 -18.75 5.23 -4.92
CA HIS A 109 -19.76 6.19 -4.46
C HIS A 109 -19.33 6.83 -3.13
N SER A 110 -18.93 6.02 -2.17
CA SER A 110 -18.51 6.50 -0.84
C SER A 110 -17.30 7.42 -0.92
N VAL A 111 -16.36 7.12 -1.82
CA VAL A 111 -15.18 7.96 -2.06
C VAL A 111 -15.59 9.31 -2.66
N ALA A 112 -16.51 9.31 -3.63
CA ALA A 112 -17.03 10.53 -4.23
C ALA A 112 -17.76 11.40 -3.20
N VAL A 113 -18.67 10.80 -2.42
CA VAL A 113 -19.45 11.48 -1.38
C VAL A 113 -18.55 12.09 -0.31
N VAL A 114 -17.52 11.37 0.16
CA VAL A 114 -16.55 11.94 1.13
C VAL A 114 -15.89 13.19 0.56
N ALA A 115 -15.53 13.19 -0.72
CA ALA A 115 -14.88 14.33 -1.35
C ALA A 115 -15.80 15.52 -1.59
N VAL A 116 -17.10 15.31 -1.77
CA VAL A 116 -18.09 16.41 -1.76
C VAL A 116 -18.28 16.96 -0.34
N ARG A 117 -18.42 16.09 0.66
CA ARG A 117 -18.77 16.49 2.04
C ARG A 117 -17.60 17.02 2.87
N THR A 118 -16.35 16.71 2.51
CA THR A 118 -15.18 17.04 3.33
C THR A 118 -14.42 18.23 2.77
N ALA A 119 -14.57 19.39 3.40
CA ALA A 119 -13.66 20.50 3.17
C ALA A 119 -12.24 20.11 3.64
N ASN A 120 -11.22 20.47 2.84
CA ASN A 120 -9.79 20.28 3.15
C ASN A 120 -9.22 18.86 3.02
N LEU A 121 -9.75 18.04 2.10
CA LEU A 121 -9.00 16.86 1.66
C LEU A 121 -7.62 17.26 1.10
N ARG A 122 -6.63 16.40 1.31
CA ARG A 122 -5.26 16.65 0.85
C ARG A 122 -5.25 16.67 -0.68
N VAL A 123 -5.01 17.85 -1.26
CA VAL A 123 -4.71 18.01 -2.69
C VAL A 123 -3.34 17.43 -2.96
N LEU A 124 -3.27 16.48 -3.89
CA LEU A 124 -2.01 15.87 -4.28
C LEU A 124 -1.32 16.74 -5.32
N LYS A 125 0.01 16.75 -5.25
CA LYS A 125 0.87 17.42 -6.23
C LYS A 125 1.92 16.42 -6.70
N LEU A 126 2.38 16.62 -7.93
CA LEU A 126 3.50 15.85 -8.46
C LEU A 126 4.78 16.40 -7.83
N ASP A 127 5.45 15.57 -7.01
CA ASP A 127 6.70 15.90 -6.34
C ASP A 127 7.64 14.70 -6.43
N GLY A 128 8.53 14.73 -7.43
CA GLY A 128 9.43 13.60 -7.71
C GLY A 128 10.44 13.34 -6.59
N GLU A 129 10.82 14.37 -5.83
CA GLU A 129 11.79 14.24 -4.74
C GLU A 129 11.14 13.58 -3.52
N LEU A 130 9.94 14.03 -3.14
CA LEU A 130 9.16 13.42 -2.06
C LEU A 130 8.83 11.96 -2.39
N GLU A 131 8.54 11.67 -3.65
CA GLU A 131 8.34 10.32 -4.16
C GLU A 131 9.57 9.42 -3.97
N ALA A 132 10.75 9.91 -4.37
CA ALA A 132 12.01 9.20 -4.19
C ALA A 132 12.31 8.95 -2.70
N LEU A 133 12.18 9.97 -1.84
CA LEU A 133 12.40 9.85 -0.39
C LEU A 133 11.47 8.82 0.25
N ARG A 134 10.19 8.82 -0.15
CA ARG A 134 9.24 7.83 0.35
C ARG A 134 9.58 6.41 -0.14
N MET A 135 9.96 6.23 -1.41
CA MET A 135 10.41 4.92 -1.91
C MET A 135 11.61 4.37 -1.11
N LEU A 136 12.56 5.23 -0.76
CA LEU A 136 13.70 4.87 0.09
C LEU A 136 13.26 4.51 1.51
N THR A 137 12.33 5.28 2.09
CA THR A 137 11.77 5.03 3.43
C THR A 137 11.01 3.71 3.49
N ASP A 138 10.11 3.46 2.53
CA ASP A 138 9.35 2.21 2.44
C ASP A 138 10.26 0.99 2.30
N ARG A 139 11.31 1.12 1.48
CA ARG A 139 12.32 0.07 1.33
C ARG A 139 13.04 -0.19 2.65
N ARG A 140 13.41 0.85 3.38
CA ARG A 140 14.05 0.73 4.70
C ARG A 140 13.13 0.00 5.68
N GLU A 141 11.86 0.38 5.75
CA GLU A 141 10.89 -0.30 6.60
C GLU A 141 10.69 -1.77 6.22
N ALA A 142 10.60 -2.07 4.91
CA ALA A 142 10.47 -3.43 4.43
C ALA A 142 11.67 -4.30 4.84
N LEU A 143 12.89 -3.76 4.74
CA LEU A 143 14.10 -4.44 5.22
C LEU A 143 14.08 -4.64 6.74
N THR A 144 13.63 -3.65 7.52
CA THR A 144 13.49 -3.79 8.98
C THR A 144 12.50 -4.89 9.35
N ARG A 145 11.33 -4.95 8.70
CA ARG A 145 10.33 -6.00 8.91
C ARG A 145 10.89 -7.38 8.55
N HIS A 146 11.59 -7.48 7.41
CA HIS A 146 12.25 -8.71 6.98
C HIS A 146 13.28 -9.19 8.02
N ARG A 147 14.12 -8.27 8.52
CA ARG A 147 15.11 -8.56 9.55
C ARG A 147 14.46 -9.14 10.81
N VAL A 148 13.41 -8.50 11.32
CA VAL A 148 12.69 -8.95 12.52
C VAL A 148 12.12 -10.36 12.28
N GLN A 149 11.47 -10.58 11.14
CA GLN A 149 10.89 -11.89 10.83
C GLN A 149 11.94 -13.00 10.75
N THR A 150 13.04 -12.77 10.04
CA THR A 150 14.16 -13.73 9.93
C THR A 150 14.82 -13.98 11.28
N ALA A 151 15.03 -12.94 12.10
CA ALA A 151 15.59 -13.09 13.44
C ALA A 151 14.68 -13.94 14.35
N CYS A 152 13.37 -13.71 14.33
CA CYS A 152 12.41 -14.50 15.10
C CYS A 152 12.39 -15.98 14.66
N ARG A 153 12.42 -16.26 13.35
CA ARG A 153 12.50 -17.64 12.83
C ARG A 153 13.79 -18.34 13.26
N LEU A 154 14.92 -17.65 13.16
CA LEU A 154 16.21 -18.16 13.62
C LEU A 154 16.20 -18.46 15.12
N GLN A 155 15.65 -17.55 15.94
CA GLN A 155 15.53 -17.74 17.38
C GLN A 155 14.67 -18.96 17.75
N ALA A 156 13.55 -19.18 17.05
CA ALA A 156 12.70 -20.35 17.26
C ALA A 156 13.47 -21.66 16.97
N LEU A 157 14.19 -21.72 15.85
CA LEU A 157 15.00 -22.88 15.49
C LEU A 157 16.15 -23.13 16.48
N LEU A 158 16.79 -22.06 16.95
CA LEU A 158 17.85 -22.17 17.96
C LEU A 158 17.31 -22.66 19.31
N ALA A 159 16.11 -22.26 19.71
CA ALA A 159 15.48 -22.72 20.95
C ALA A 159 15.19 -24.23 20.91
N GLU A 160 14.80 -24.78 19.75
CA GLU A 160 14.61 -26.22 19.55
C GLU A 160 15.94 -27.00 19.52
N LEU A 161 17.00 -26.40 18.96
CA LEU A 161 18.32 -27.03 18.85
C LEU A 161 19.15 -26.96 20.14
N LEU A 162 18.93 -25.93 20.95
CA LEU A 162 19.69 -25.61 22.16
C LEU A 162 18.73 -25.19 23.29
N PRO A 163 17.99 -26.13 23.89
CA PRO A 163 17.07 -25.82 24.98
C PRO A 163 17.82 -25.18 26.16
N GLY A 164 17.23 -24.13 26.74
CA GLY A 164 17.81 -23.41 27.89
C GLY A 164 18.89 -22.37 27.55
N GLN A 165 19.25 -22.18 26.27
CA GLN A 165 20.27 -21.20 25.83
C GLN A 165 19.64 -19.98 25.12
N GLY A 166 18.34 -19.73 25.28
CA GLY A 166 17.62 -18.67 24.60
C GLY A 166 18.04 -17.27 25.06
N LYS A 167 18.53 -16.44 24.11
CA LYS A 167 18.76 -15.00 24.31
C LYS A 167 17.70 -14.20 23.55
N ARG A 168 17.11 -13.18 24.20
CA ARG A 168 16.09 -12.29 23.60
C ARG A 168 16.63 -11.50 22.41
N ASP A 169 17.90 -11.10 22.46
CA ASP A 169 18.56 -10.33 21.42
C ASP A 169 19.82 -11.04 20.94
N ILE A 170 19.68 -11.89 19.91
CA ILE A 170 20.81 -12.63 19.36
C ILE A 170 21.39 -11.89 18.14
N THR A 171 22.67 -11.60 18.19
CA THR A 171 23.41 -11.07 17.04
C THR A 171 23.75 -12.18 16.05
N THR A 172 23.98 -11.85 14.78
CA THR A 172 24.41 -12.81 13.74
C THR A 172 25.68 -13.55 14.15
N GLY A 173 26.64 -12.86 14.79
CA GLY A 173 27.86 -13.47 15.32
C GLY A 173 27.59 -14.49 16.43
N GLN A 174 26.71 -14.17 17.37
CA GLN A 174 26.31 -15.11 18.44
C GLN A 174 25.56 -16.32 17.89
N ALA A 175 24.62 -16.12 16.96
CA ALA A 175 23.90 -17.21 16.30
C ALA A 175 24.85 -18.14 15.53
N LYS A 176 25.85 -17.57 14.84
CA LYS A 176 26.90 -18.34 14.17
C LYS A 176 27.69 -19.20 15.15
N ALA A 177 28.09 -18.63 16.29
CA ALA A 177 28.82 -19.35 17.33
C ALA A 177 27.99 -20.50 17.92
N MET A 178 26.70 -20.28 18.17
CA MET A 178 25.78 -21.31 18.67
C MET A 178 25.60 -22.46 17.65
N LEU A 179 25.36 -22.16 16.37
CA LEU A 179 25.22 -23.20 15.35
C LEU A 179 26.52 -23.99 15.11
N ALA A 180 27.67 -23.40 15.41
CA ALA A 180 28.96 -24.07 15.32
C ALA A 180 29.12 -25.20 16.35
N THR A 181 28.46 -25.12 17.51
CA THR A 181 28.52 -26.17 18.57
C THR A 181 27.47 -27.27 18.37
N VAL A 182 26.41 -27.00 17.61
CA VAL A 182 25.28 -27.94 17.42
C VAL A 182 25.61 -29.03 16.40
N ARG A 183 25.56 -30.31 16.82
CA ARG A 183 25.76 -31.50 15.97
C ARG A 183 24.65 -32.55 16.18
N PRO A 184 23.45 -32.34 15.61
CA PRO A 184 22.33 -33.25 15.79
C PRO A 184 22.56 -34.56 15.03
N ARG A 185 22.15 -35.68 15.63
CA ARG A 185 22.33 -37.01 15.05
C ARG A 185 21.12 -37.46 14.24
N ASP A 186 19.93 -37.08 14.68
CA ASP A 186 18.66 -37.41 14.04
C ASP A 186 18.36 -36.55 12.81
N VAL A 187 17.46 -37.04 11.95
CA VAL A 187 17.08 -36.40 10.69
C VAL A 187 16.43 -35.03 10.91
N ALA A 188 15.57 -34.92 11.92
CA ALA A 188 14.86 -33.68 12.21
C ALA A 188 15.82 -32.60 12.71
N GLY A 189 16.73 -32.92 13.62
CA GLY A 189 17.78 -32.02 14.10
C GLY A 189 18.72 -31.56 12.98
N LYS A 190 19.16 -32.46 12.11
CA LYS A 190 19.98 -32.10 10.93
C LYS A 190 19.25 -31.13 10.01
N THR A 191 17.95 -31.37 9.80
CA THR A 191 17.10 -30.50 8.96
C THR A 191 16.91 -29.13 9.59
N ARG A 192 16.57 -29.04 10.89
CA ARG A 192 16.47 -27.77 11.63
C ARG A 192 17.75 -26.98 11.55
N ARG A 193 18.91 -27.63 11.77
CA ARG A 193 20.22 -26.96 11.67
C ARG A 193 20.46 -26.39 10.27
N ARG A 194 20.08 -27.11 9.21
CA ARG A 194 20.21 -26.61 7.84
C ARG A 194 19.36 -25.36 7.62
N ILE A 195 18.08 -25.39 8.01
CA ILE A 195 17.19 -24.23 7.91
C ILE A 195 17.73 -23.06 8.75
N ALA A 196 18.23 -23.31 9.96
CA ALA A 196 18.81 -22.26 10.80
C ALA A 196 20.05 -21.60 10.17
N VAL A 197 20.87 -22.36 9.44
CA VAL A 197 22.01 -21.82 8.67
C VAL A 197 21.52 -20.95 7.50
N GLU A 198 20.46 -21.36 6.81
CA GLU A 198 19.83 -20.56 5.73
C GLU A 198 19.25 -19.24 6.28
N GLU A 199 18.50 -19.28 7.39
CA GLU A 199 17.97 -18.10 8.07
C GLU A 199 19.08 -17.17 8.58
N LEU A 200 20.19 -17.71 9.11
CA LEU A 200 21.35 -16.92 9.51
C LEU A 200 21.99 -16.20 8.31
N ALA A 201 22.15 -16.89 7.18
CA ALA A 201 22.69 -16.29 5.96
C ALA A 201 21.77 -15.17 5.44
N GLU A 202 20.45 -15.38 5.49
CA GLU A 202 19.47 -14.36 5.13
C GLU A 202 19.56 -13.14 6.07
N LEU A 203 19.66 -13.36 7.39
CA LEU A 203 19.77 -12.29 8.38
C LEU A 203 21.01 -11.42 8.13
N ILE A 204 22.17 -12.04 7.86
CA ILE A 204 23.41 -11.34 7.50
C ILE A 204 23.21 -10.49 6.24
N ALA A 205 22.57 -11.04 5.22
CA ALA A 205 22.32 -10.32 3.97
C ALA A 205 21.38 -9.13 4.16
N VAL A 206 20.34 -9.27 4.98
CA VAL A 206 19.40 -8.17 5.30
C VAL A 206 20.09 -7.09 6.14
N ASP A 207 20.90 -7.47 7.14
CA ASP A 207 21.68 -6.51 7.94
C ASP A 207 22.61 -5.66 7.07
N ALA A 208 23.30 -6.28 6.10
CA ALA A 208 24.16 -5.57 5.15
C ALA A 208 23.35 -4.58 4.29
N LYS A 209 22.15 -4.97 3.82
CA LYS A 209 21.25 -4.09 3.05
C LYS A 209 20.78 -2.89 3.88
N ILE A 210 20.42 -3.10 5.15
CA ILE A 210 20.00 -2.03 6.07
C ILE A 210 21.15 -1.05 6.32
N LYS A 211 22.37 -1.56 6.55
CA LYS A 211 23.56 -0.72 6.74
C LYS A 211 23.82 0.16 5.51
N LYS A 212 23.75 -0.42 4.31
CA LYS A 212 23.88 0.33 3.05
C LYS A 212 22.78 1.39 2.88
N ALA A 213 21.53 1.04 3.19
CA ALA A 213 20.40 1.97 3.09
C ALA A 213 20.51 3.14 4.08
N THR A 214 21.18 2.94 5.23
CA THR A 214 21.38 3.98 6.24
C THR A 214 22.58 4.88 5.90
N ALA A 215 23.64 4.32 5.30
CA ALA A 215 24.85 5.06 4.95
C ALA A 215 24.70 6.00 3.74
N GLY A 216 23.73 5.76 2.85
CA GLY A 216 23.46 6.63 1.69
C GLY A 216 22.59 7.86 1.99
N CYS A 217 22.24 8.11 3.26
CA CYS A 217 21.46 9.27 3.71
C CYS A 217 22.33 10.40 4.29
N CYS A 218 23.66 10.30 4.17
CA CYS A 218 24.62 11.31 4.61
C CYS A 218 25.36 11.89 3.41
#